data_AF-A0AAP0M4S9-F1
#
_entry.id   AF-A0AAP0M4S9-F1
#
_cell.length_a   1.000
_cell.length_b   1.000
_cell.length_c   1.000
_cell.angle_alpha   90.00
_cell.angle_beta   90.00
_cell.angle_gamma   90.00
#
_symmetry.space_group_name_H-M   'P 1'
#
loop_
_entity.id
_entity.type
_entity.pdbx_description
1 polymer ?
#
loop_
_entity_poly.entity_id
_entity_poly.type
_entity_poly.pdbx_seq_one_letter_code
_entity_poly.pdbx_strand_id
1 'polypeptide(L)'
;MPSEEFGEIALAAYHLFGRPAEEEDNSVNRNIVEKKSKMQTLIGHAVSDASVYKVASLAQRLSKLQPSEHNVTLFSESLENGSSDDFEFGSDLVFRAPARFLVDGSFEDGALMGDESIAPSSFHDGWYDGSDSMDYNSAADGRNFNLSWLRDACDRIVRQSISQLSRDDLAMAICRVLDSDKPGEEIAGDLLDLVGDSAFETVQDLISHRKQLVDAIRHGMLLLKSEKTASNSQSRMPSYGTQVTVQTESERQIDKLRRKEEKRHRRGTEYAAENDVSSTSFSSLIEASERKNPLDGLIGSGQGSMAVTALPQGTVRKHLKGYEEVIIPPTPTAQMKPGEKLIEIKELDEFAQAAFHGYKSLNRIQSRIFQTVYYTNENILVCAPTGAGKTNIAMISILHEIGQHFRDGYLHKDEFKIVYVAPMKALAAEVTRTFSSRLSPLNMIVRELTGDMQLSRNELEETQMIVTTPEKWDVITRKSSDMSLSMLVKLLIIDEVHLLNDDRGPVIEALVARTLRQILMTI
;
A
#
# COMPACT_ATOMS: atom_id res chain seq x y z
N MET A 1 13.54 16.00 -7.35
CA MET A 1 12.61 16.74 -8.21
C MET A 1 12.78 18.22 -7.94
N PRO A 2 12.66 19.12 -8.93
CA PRO A 2 12.27 20.50 -8.64
C PRO A 2 10.92 20.51 -7.92
N SER A 3 10.65 21.50 -7.07
CA SER A 3 9.31 21.64 -6.46
C SER A 3 8.27 22.03 -7.51
N GLU A 4 7.02 21.71 -7.24
CA GLU A 4 5.86 22.11 -8.06
C GLU A 4 5.83 23.64 -8.26
N GLU A 5 6.07 24.39 -7.19
CA GLU A 5 6.30 25.85 -7.17
C GLU A 5 7.37 26.31 -8.17
N PHE A 6 8.47 25.56 -8.34
CA PHE A 6 9.51 25.90 -9.32
C PHE A 6 9.01 25.70 -10.76
N GLY A 7 8.17 24.69 -10.99
CA GLY A 7 7.50 24.48 -12.27
C GLY A 7 6.60 25.65 -12.65
N GLU A 8 5.74 26.08 -11.73
CA GLU A 8 4.85 27.24 -11.92
C GLU A 8 5.64 28.54 -12.18
N ILE A 9 6.68 28.82 -11.39
CA ILE A 9 7.53 30.01 -11.56
C ILE A 9 8.27 29.97 -12.91
N ALA A 10 8.75 28.79 -13.34
CA ALA A 10 9.40 28.62 -14.63
C ALA A 10 8.42 28.85 -15.79
N LEU A 11 7.18 28.36 -15.68
CA LEU A 11 6.12 28.56 -16.66
C LEU A 11 5.70 30.05 -16.74
N ALA A 12 5.52 30.70 -15.60
CA ALA A 12 5.23 32.14 -15.52
C ALA A 12 6.37 32.99 -16.13
N ALA A 13 7.63 32.63 -15.87
CA ALA A 13 8.79 33.26 -16.50
C ALA A 13 8.82 33.02 -18.03
N TYR A 14 8.47 31.82 -18.50
CA TYR A 14 8.34 31.53 -19.92
C TYR A 14 7.26 32.41 -20.58
N HIS A 15 6.07 32.54 -19.98
CA HIS A 15 5.03 33.42 -20.50
C HIS A 15 5.41 34.91 -20.47
N LEU A 16 6.15 35.37 -19.45
CA LEU A 16 6.66 36.74 -19.35
C LEU A 16 7.65 37.08 -20.48
N PHE A 17 8.58 36.18 -20.81
CA PHE A 17 9.70 36.49 -21.72
C PHE A 17 9.66 35.82 -23.09
N GLY A 18 8.84 34.78 -23.28
CA GLY A 18 8.80 33.96 -24.50
C GLY A 18 8.12 34.62 -25.70
N ARG A 19 7.11 35.48 -25.48
CA ARG A 19 6.43 36.18 -26.60
C ARG A 19 7.40 37.13 -27.32
N PRO A 20 7.55 37.07 -28.65
CA PRO A 20 8.29 38.07 -29.40
C PRO A 20 7.64 39.45 -29.21
N ALA A 21 8.47 40.49 -29.10
CA ALA A 21 7.96 41.85 -29.09
C ALA A 21 7.51 42.21 -30.51
N GLU A 22 6.31 42.77 -30.64
CA GLU A 22 5.89 43.44 -31.88
C GLU A 22 6.87 44.59 -32.19
N GLU A 23 7.13 44.78 -33.48
CA GLU A 23 8.29 45.53 -33.99
C GLU A 23 8.15 47.06 -33.78
N GLU A 24 8.54 47.56 -32.60
CA GLU A 24 8.87 48.99 -32.43
C GLU A 24 10.22 49.20 -31.73
N ASP A 25 11.16 49.75 -32.53
CA ASP A 25 12.62 49.58 -32.45
C ASP A 25 13.35 50.38 -31.35
N ASN A 26 12.63 50.75 -30.28
CA ASN A 26 13.21 51.40 -29.09
C ASN A 26 12.53 51.00 -27.76
N SER A 27 11.57 50.06 -27.75
CA SER A 27 10.85 49.67 -26.53
C SER A 27 11.52 48.54 -25.72
N VAL A 28 12.40 47.76 -26.35
CA VAL A 28 12.89 46.45 -25.85
C VAL A 28 13.48 46.52 -24.43
N ASN A 29 14.40 47.45 -24.15
CA ASN A 29 14.99 47.58 -22.82
C ASN A 29 14.00 48.07 -21.75
N ARG A 30 13.01 48.89 -22.13
CA ARG A 30 11.98 49.36 -21.19
C ARG A 30 11.04 48.22 -20.79
N ASN A 31 10.70 47.36 -21.76
CA ASN A 31 9.87 46.17 -21.60
C ASN A 31 10.55 45.11 -20.69
N ILE A 32 11.88 44.92 -20.80
CA ILE A 32 12.65 44.02 -19.93
C ILE A 32 12.67 44.51 -18.47
N VAL A 33 12.80 45.82 -18.22
CA VAL A 33 12.79 46.39 -16.86
C VAL A 33 11.40 46.22 -16.19
N GLU A 34 10.31 46.38 -16.93
CA GLU A 34 8.96 46.13 -16.39
C GLU A 34 8.73 44.64 -16.10
N LYS A 35 9.14 43.76 -17.02
CA LYS A 35 9.08 42.30 -16.83
C LYS A 35 9.97 41.82 -15.67
N LYS A 36 11.13 42.44 -15.45
CA LYS A 36 11.99 42.23 -14.27
C LYS A 36 11.23 42.49 -12.98
N SER A 37 10.48 43.59 -12.87
CA SER A 37 9.70 43.88 -11.66
C SER A 37 8.63 42.82 -11.39
N LYS A 38 7.95 42.33 -12.42
CA LYS A 38 6.94 41.25 -12.30
C LYS A 38 7.60 39.93 -11.88
N MET A 39 8.74 39.59 -12.48
CA MET A 39 9.52 38.40 -12.09
C MET A 39 10.07 38.50 -10.66
N GLN A 40 10.56 39.66 -10.23
CA GLN A 40 11.01 39.87 -8.83
C GLN A 40 9.84 39.77 -7.82
N THR A 41 8.62 40.13 -8.23
CA THR A 41 7.41 39.95 -7.40
C THR A 41 7.06 38.46 -7.26
N LEU A 42 7.19 37.66 -8.32
CA LEU A 42 6.93 36.22 -8.32
C LEU A 42 7.98 35.42 -7.52
N ILE A 43 9.27 35.77 -7.62
CA ILE A 43 10.36 35.04 -6.95
C ILE A 43 10.69 35.64 -5.56
N GLY A 44 10.00 36.71 -5.16
CA GLY A 44 10.10 37.31 -3.82
C GLY A 44 11.44 37.96 -3.45
N HIS A 45 12.42 38.02 -4.35
CA HIS A 45 13.75 38.59 -4.09
C HIS A 45 14.34 39.35 -5.27
N ALA A 46 15.34 40.18 -4.99
CA ALA A 46 16.02 41.00 -5.99
C ALA A 46 16.92 40.17 -6.91
N VAL A 47 16.43 39.86 -8.11
CA VAL A 47 17.21 39.17 -9.15
C VAL A 47 18.13 40.13 -9.90
N SER A 48 19.38 39.71 -10.13
CA SER A 48 20.38 40.47 -10.91
C SER A 48 20.01 40.55 -12.40
N ASP A 49 20.33 41.68 -13.05
CA ASP A 49 20.02 41.88 -14.48
C ASP A 49 20.63 40.79 -15.37
N ALA A 50 21.87 40.38 -15.10
CA ALA A 50 22.52 39.29 -15.83
C ALA A 50 21.75 37.96 -15.77
N SER A 51 21.06 37.67 -14.66
CA SER A 51 20.18 36.49 -14.55
C SER A 51 18.87 36.69 -15.31
N VAL A 52 18.25 37.88 -15.25
CA VAL A 52 17.03 38.19 -16.01
C VAL A 52 17.28 38.08 -17.52
N TYR A 53 18.37 38.65 -18.03
CA TYR A 53 18.74 38.56 -19.44
C TYR A 53 19.01 37.11 -19.89
N LYS A 54 19.61 36.26 -19.02
CA LYS A 54 19.78 34.82 -19.30
C LYS A 54 18.42 34.09 -19.38
N VAL A 55 17.54 34.30 -18.40
CA VAL A 55 16.19 33.70 -18.40
C VAL A 55 15.39 34.15 -19.63
N ALA A 56 15.44 35.44 -19.97
CA ALA A 56 14.78 35.99 -21.14
C ALA A 56 15.32 35.38 -22.45
N SER A 57 16.65 35.28 -22.59
CA SER A 57 17.29 34.65 -23.76
C SER A 57 16.92 33.17 -23.89
N LEU A 58 16.85 32.43 -22.78
CA LEU A 58 16.43 31.03 -22.75
C LEU A 58 14.94 30.88 -23.14
N ALA A 59 14.05 31.69 -22.58
CA ALA A 59 12.63 31.68 -22.91
C ALA A 59 12.37 32.03 -24.39
N GLN A 60 13.06 33.04 -24.94
CA GLN A 60 13.00 33.38 -26.36
C GLN A 60 13.58 32.27 -27.26
N ARG A 61 14.64 31.59 -26.82
CA ARG A 61 15.20 30.45 -27.56
C ARG A 61 14.25 29.25 -27.54
N LEU A 62 13.57 28.98 -26.43
CA LEU A 62 12.53 27.96 -26.33
C LEU A 62 11.34 28.29 -27.24
N SER A 63 10.84 29.52 -27.23
CA SER A 63 9.77 29.96 -28.13
C SER A 63 10.14 29.79 -29.61
N LYS A 64 11.38 30.12 -30.01
CA LYS A 64 11.88 29.90 -31.38
C LYS A 64 12.07 28.43 -31.77
N LEU A 65 12.08 27.51 -30.80
CA LEU A 65 12.18 26.07 -31.02
C LEU A 65 10.82 25.37 -31.04
N GLN A 66 9.73 26.06 -30.66
CA GLN A 66 8.39 25.53 -30.86
C GLN A 66 7.96 25.72 -32.33
N PRO A 67 7.37 24.69 -32.97
CA PRO A 67 6.89 24.81 -34.34
C PRO A 67 5.76 25.86 -34.44
N SER A 68 5.79 26.66 -35.50
CA SER A 68 4.87 27.80 -35.71
C SER A 68 3.41 27.40 -36.00
N GLU A 69 3.12 26.10 -36.10
CA GLU A 69 1.76 25.58 -36.26
C GLU A 69 1.12 25.17 -34.93
N HIS A 70 1.16 26.04 -33.91
CA HIS A 70 0.12 26.11 -32.88
C HIS A 70 0.07 27.52 -32.27
N ASN A 71 -0.52 28.45 -33.02
CA ASN A 71 -1.36 29.51 -32.43
C ASN A 71 -2.65 28.87 -31.87
N VAL A 72 -2.49 27.90 -30.97
CA VAL A 72 -3.58 27.32 -30.19
C VAL A 72 -3.68 28.14 -28.91
N THR A 73 -4.82 28.79 -28.80
CA THR A 73 -5.41 29.35 -27.59
C THR A 73 -5.24 28.43 -26.38
N LEU A 74 -4.17 28.62 -25.62
CA LEU A 74 -4.11 28.24 -24.21
C LEU A 74 -4.63 29.42 -23.38
N PHE A 75 -5.96 29.38 -23.22
CA PHE A 75 -6.84 30.08 -22.29
C PHE A 75 -6.36 31.41 -21.68
N SER A 76 -7.01 32.48 -22.14
CA SER A 76 -7.48 33.52 -21.22
C SER A 76 -8.54 32.93 -20.29
N GLU A 77 -8.29 32.86 -18.98
CA GLU A 77 -9.33 32.62 -17.99
C GLU A 77 -10.28 33.83 -17.92
N SER A 78 -11.41 33.73 -18.61
CA SER A 78 -12.65 34.40 -18.21
C SER A 78 -13.55 33.36 -17.57
N LEU A 79 -14.08 33.67 -16.39
CA LEU A 79 -14.90 32.77 -15.56
C LEU A 79 -16.00 32.06 -16.37
N GLU A 80 -16.14 30.73 -16.22
CA GLU A 80 -17.35 30.06 -15.69
C GLU A 80 -17.26 28.51 -15.74
N ASN A 81 -17.51 27.87 -14.60
CA ASN A 81 -18.04 26.51 -14.35
C ASN A 81 -17.79 25.35 -15.35
N GLY A 82 -17.11 24.28 -14.89
CA GLY A 82 -17.53 22.90 -15.19
C GLY A 82 -16.44 21.87 -15.51
N SER A 83 -16.29 20.86 -14.62
CA SER A 83 -15.75 19.49 -14.84
C SER A 83 -14.46 19.28 -15.64
N SER A 84 -13.42 18.84 -14.92
CA SER A 84 -12.43 17.79 -15.25
C SER A 84 -12.16 17.43 -16.73
N ASP A 85 -10.89 17.58 -17.13
CA ASP A 85 -10.21 16.59 -17.97
C ASP A 85 -8.71 16.54 -17.59
N ASP A 86 -8.21 15.35 -17.24
CA ASP A 86 -6.80 15.11 -16.94
C ASP A 86 -6.01 14.97 -18.24
N PHE A 87 -5.09 15.89 -18.51
CA PHE A 87 -4.08 15.74 -19.57
C PHE A 87 -2.71 15.49 -18.94
N GLU A 88 -2.27 14.22 -18.95
CA GLU A 88 -1.00 13.78 -18.39
C GLU A 88 0.19 14.31 -19.23
N PHE A 89 1.18 14.91 -18.54
CA PHE A 89 2.36 15.48 -19.17
C PHE A 89 3.25 14.38 -19.80
N GLY A 90 3.20 14.25 -21.13
CA GLY A 90 4.08 13.36 -21.89
C GLY A 90 3.40 12.46 -22.92
N SER A 91 2.09 12.57 -23.13
CA SER A 91 1.31 11.82 -24.14
C SER A 91 1.92 11.78 -25.54
N ASP A 92 2.68 12.81 -25.91
CA ASP A 92 3.15 13.05 -27.28
C ASP A 92 4.57 12.49 -27.54
N LEU A 93 5.19 11.85 -26.53
CA LEU A 93 6.55 11.30 -26.61
C LEU A 93 6.56 9.84 -27.12
N VAL A 94 6.65 9.68 -28.44
CA VAL A 94 6.83 8.35 -29.07
C VAL A 94 8.23 7.78 -28.78
N PHE A 95 8.32 6.92 -27.76
CA PHE A 95 9.58 6.27 -27.37
C PHE A 95 9.89 5.08 -28.29
N ARG A 96 10.96 5.16 -29.09
CA ARG A 96 11.51 4.01 -29.83
C ARG A 96 12.62 3.36 -29.02
N ALA A 97 12.50 2.05 -28.77
CA ALA A 97 13.55 1.28 -28.09
C ALA A 97 14.88 1.34 -28.89
N PRO A 98 16.06 1.41 -28.22
CA PRO A 98 17.34 1.37 -28.91
C PRO A 98 17.50 0.08 -29.71
N ALA A 99 17.94 0.18 -30.96
CA ALA A 99 18.31 -0.98 -31.75
C ALA A 99 19.43 -1.75 -31.04
N ARG A 100 19.30 -3.09 -30.93
CA ARG A 100 20.36 -3.95 -30.41
C ARG A 100 21.62 -3.76 -31.25
N PHE A 101 22.75 -3.50 -30.59
CA PHE A 101 24.05 -3.47 -31.23
C PHE A 101 24.39 -4.86 -31.78
N LEU A 102 24.32 -5.01 -33.11
CA LEU A 102 25.12 -6.01 -33.81
C LEU A 102 26.53 -5.44 -33.95
N VAL A 103 27.45 -5.94 -33.13
CA VAL A 103 28.88 -5.64 -33.26
C VAL A 103 29.43 -6.56 -34.33
N ASP A 104 29.56 -6.05 -35.55
CA ASP A 104 30.23 -6.73 -36.64
C ASP A 104 31.75 -6.52 -36.50
N GLY A 105 32.43 -7.54 -35.97
CA GLY A 105 33.84 -7.47 -35.60
C GLY A 105 34.75 -7.94 -36.72
N SER A 106 35.43 -7.01 -37.39
CA SER A 106 36.47 -7.33 -38.38
C SER A 106 37.64 -8.07 -37.73
N PHE A 107 37.95 -9.27 -38.23
CA PHE A 107 39.19 -9.99 -37.90
C PHE A 107 40.39 -9.29 -38.54
N GLU A 108 41.42 -8.97 -37.74
CA GLU A 108 42.82 -9.17 -38.16
C GLU A 108 43.79 -9.22 -36.97
N ASP A 109 44.47 -10.37 -36.86
CA ASP A 109 45.79 -10.71 -36.33
C ASP A 109 46.33 -10.21 -34.96
N GLY A 110 47.11 -11.09 -34.30
CA GLY A 110 47.88 -10.75 -33.07
C GLY A 110 47.95 -11.82 -31.99
N ALA A 111 48.65 -12.93 -32.24
CA ALA A 111 48.89 -13.98 -31.24
C ALA A 111 49.80 -13.52 -30.07
N LEU A 112 49.61 -14.11 -28.87
CA LEU A 112 50.67 -14.81 -28.08
C LEU A 112 50.21 -15.30 -26.68
N MET A 113 50.43 -16.59 -26.43
CA MET A 113 50.75 -17.29 -25.16
C MET A 113 49.79 -17.27 -23.95
N GLY A 114 49.64 -18.44 -23.31
CA GLY A 114 49.27 -18.55 -21.90
C GLY A 114 48.51 -19.82 -21.49
N ASP A 115 49.03 -21.01 -21.79
CA ASP A 115 48.48 -22.28 -21.29
C ASP A 115 48.76 -22.45 -19.78
N GLU A 116 47.77 -22.84 -18.98
CA GLU A 116 47.95 -23.97 -18.06
C GLU A 116 46.62 -24.57 -17.57
N SER A 117 46.63 -25.89 -17.50
CA SER A 117 45.50 -26.77 -17.16
C SER A 117 45.31 -27.00 -15.66
N ILE A 118 44.12 -27.44 -15.25
CA ILE A 118 43.86 -28.75 -14.59
C ILE A 118 42.36 -28.91 -14.25
N ALA A 119 41.83 -30.10 -14.52
CA ALA A 119 40.44 -30.53 -14.31
C ALA A 119 40.31 -31.26 -12.92
N PRO A 120 39.33 -32.15 -12.59
CA PRO A 120 38.13 -32.59 -13.34
C PRO A 120 36.83 -32.86 -12.53
N SER A 121 35.74 -33.12 -13.28
CA SER A 121 34.68 -34.16 -13.03
C SER A 121 33.76 -34.06 -11.79
N SER A 122 32.49 -34.51 -11.82
CA SER A 122 31.76 -35.33 -12.81
C SER A 122 30.23 -35.34 -12.61
N PHE A 123 29.49 -35.38 -13.74
CA PHE A 123 28.26 -36.17 -14.09
C PHE A 123 27.09 -36.33 -13.06
N HIS A 124 25.81 -36.41 -13.44
CA HIS A 124 25.10 -36.85 -14.67
C HIS A 124 23.85 -35.93 -14.93
N ASP A 125 23.08 -35.97 -16.03
CA ASP A 125 23.02 -36.91 -17.17
C ASP A 125 22.56 -36.25 -18.52
N GLY A 126 22.07 -37.07 -19.46
CA GLY A 126 21.57 -36.77 -20.82
C GLY A 126 20.19 -36.07 -20.92
N TRP A 127 19.85 -35.33 -21.99
CA TRP A 127 19.86 -35.66 -23.44
C TRP A 127 18.80 -36.75 -23.76
N TYR A 128 17.85 -36.62 -24.70
CA TYR A 128 17.80 -36.05 -26.06
C TYR A 128 16.44 -35.32 -26.30
N ASP A 129 16.31 -34.22 -27.06
CA ASP A 129 16.19 -34.11 -28.54
C ASP A 129 14.98 -34.88 -29.12
N GLY A 130 14.12 -34.36 -29.99
CA GLY A 130 13.94 -33.01 -30.55
C GLY A 130 12.89 -33.03 -31.67
N SER A 131 12.24 -31.90 -31.99
CA SER A 131 11.63 -31.65 -33.32
C SER A 131 11.20 -30.21 -33.47
N ASP A 132 11.60 -29.64 -34.60
CA ASP A 132 11.30 -28.29 -35.08
C ASP A 132 9.84 -28.19 -35.57
N SER A 133 9.14 -27.10 -35.27
CA SER A 133 7.89 -26.75 -35.95
C SER A 133 7.75 -25.24 -36.07
N MET A 134 7.45 -24.78 -37.28
CA MET A 134 7.60 -23.38 -37.68
C MET A 134 6.56 -22.45 -37.05
N ASP A 135 7.02 -21.42 -36.33
CA ASP A 135 6.22 -20.26 -35.98
C ASP A 135 5.89 -19.43 -37.24
N TYR A 136 4.79 -19.78 -37.91
CA TYR A 136 4.12 -18.87 -38.82
C TYR A 136 3.49 -17.74 -38.01
N ASN A 137 4.22 -16.62 -37.91
CA ASN A 137 3.65 -15.32 -37.53
C ASN A 137 2.64 -14.87 -38.60
N SER A 138 1.41 -15.39 -38.51
CA SER A 138 0.25 -14.78 -39.15
C SER A 138 -0.05 -13.47 -38.42
N ALA A 139 -0.29 -12.40 -39.19
CA ALA A 139 -0.42 -11.06 -38.64
C ALA A 139 -1.62 -10.96 -37.68
N ALA A 140 -1.34 -10.72 -36.39
CA ALA A 140 -2.36 -10.48 -35.39
C ALA A 140 -3.03 -9.12 -35.64
N ASP A 141 -4.23 -9.16 -36.22
CA ASP A 141 -5.21 -8.07 -36.17
C ASP A 141 -5.49 -7.74 -34.69
N GLY A 142 -5.61 -6.46 -34.35
CA GLY A 142 -5.57 -5.94 -32.97
C GLY A 142 -6.85 -6.17 -32.15
N ARG A 143 -7.44 -7.36 -32.21
CA ARG A 143 -8.71 -7.71 -31.55
C ARG A 143 -8.46 -8.39 -30.21
N ASN A 144 -8.90 -7.77 -29.12
CA ASN A 144 -8.92 -8.41 -27.81
C ASN A 144 -10.08 -9.42 -27.72
N PHE A 145 -9.77 -10.71 -27.53
CA PHE A 145 -10.76 -11.78 -27.37
C PHE A 145 -11.27 -11.85 -25.92
N ASN A 146 -12.27 -11.03 -25.59
CA ASN A 146 -12.91 -10.96 -24.28
C ASN A 146 -14.40 -11.38 -24.34
N LEU A 147 -15.12 -11.34 -23.21
CA LEU A 147 -16.55 -11.70 -23.19
C LEU A 147 -17.44 -10.73 -23.99
N SER A 148 -17.01 -9.48 -24.22
CA SER A 148 -17.70 -8.58 -25.15
C SER A 148 -17.55 -9.02 -26.62
N TRP A 149 -16.37 -9.52 -27.02
CA TRP A 149 -16.17 -10.12 -28.34
C TRP A 149 -17.04 -11.36 -28.53
N LEU A 150 -17.16 -12.20 -27.49
CA LEU A 150 -18.06 -13.37 -27.49
C LEU A 150 -19.53 -12.97 -27.68
N ARG A 151 -19.99 -11.92 -26.99
CA ARG A 151 -21.34 -11.36 -27.17
C ARG A 151 -21.59 -10.93 -28.62
N ASP A 152 -20.63 -10.21 -29.20
CA ASP A 152 -20.75 -9.66 -30.54
C ASP A 152 -20.59 -10.74 -31.62
N ALA A 153 -19.86 -11.83 -31.32
CA ALA A 153 -19.83 -13.06 -32.13
C ALA A 153 -21.20 -13.77 -32.13
N CYS A 154 -21.81 -13.95 -30.96
CA CYS A 154 -23.17 -14.50 -30.83
C CYS A 154 -24.20 -13.64 -31.59
N ASP A 155 -24.05 -12.31 -31.60
CA ASP A 155 -24.93 -11.43 -32.39
C ASP A 155 -24.76 -11.60 -33.90
N ARG A 156 -23.53 -11.85 -34.40
CA ARG A 156 -23.30 -12.17 -35.82
C ARG A 156 -23.95 -13.49 -36.21
N ILE A 157 -23.81 -14.52 -35.37
CA ILE A 157 -24.44 -15.83 -35.55
C ILE A 157 -25.97 -15.69 -35.61
N VAL A 158 -26.61 -15.07 -34.62
CA VAL A 158 -28.08 -14.94 -34.53
C VAL A 158 -28.66 -14.09 -35.67
N ARG A 159 -27.87 -13.23 -36.31
CA ARG A 159 -28.28 -12.48 -37.53
C ARG A 159 -28.16 -13.29 -38.82
N GLN A 160 -27.31 -14.31 -38.86
CA GLN A 160 -27.05 -15.13 -40.06
C GLN A 160 -27.84 -16.45 -40.03
N SER A 161 -28.02 -17.04 -38.85
CA SER A 161 -28.72 -18.30 -38.61
C SER A 161 -30.15 -18.04 -38.12
N ILE A 162 -31.13 -18.83 -38.58
CA ILE A 162 -32.54 -18.77 -38.10
C ILE A 162 -32.68 -19.54 -36.75
N SER A 163 -31.79 -19.26 -35.80
CA SER A 163 -31.75 -19.92 -34.49
C SER A 163 -32.86 -19.41 -33.57
N GLN A 164 -33.53 -20.31 -32.84
CA GLN A 164 -34.61 -19.95 -31.91
C GLN A 164 -34.13 -19.47 -30.52
N LEU A 165 -32.81 -19.44 -30.27
CA LEU A 165 -32.23 -19.00 -28.99
C LEU A 165 -32.01 -17.48 -28.97
N SER A 166 -32.15 -16.85 -27.81
CA SER A 166 -31.74 -15.45 -27.65
C SER A 166 -30.20 -15.34 -27.64
N ARG A 167 -29.68 -14.13 -27.93
CA ARG A 167 -28.24 -13.85 -27.94
C ARG A 167 -27.56 -14.25 -26.62
N ASP A 168 -28.19 -13.93 -25.50
CA ASP A 168 -27.65 -14.18 -24.16
C ASP A 168 -27.75 -15.67 -23.77
N ASP A 169 -28.80 -16.37 -24.20
CA ASP A 169 -28.94 -17.82 -23.99
C ASP A 169 -27.89 -18.60 -24.78
N LEU A 170 -27.66 -18.21 -26.05
CA LEU A 170 -26.61 -18.79 -26.90
C LEU A 170 -25.22 -18.55 -26.31
N ALA A 171 -24.94 -17.32 -25.86
CA ALA A 171 -23.66 -16.98 -25.26
C ALA A 171 -23.40 -17.76 -23.95
N MET A 172 -24.42 -17.93 -23.10
CA MET A 172 -24.33 -18.77 -21.89
C MET A 172 -24.17 -20.25 -22.22
N ALA A 173 -24.81 -20.75 -23.28
CA ALA A 173 -24.62 -22.13 -23.75
C ALA A 173 -23.18 -22.36 -24.23
N ILE A 174 -22.63 -21.44 -25.04
CA ILE A 174 -21.23 -21.48 -25.48
C ILE A 174 -20.26 -21.42 -24.29
N CYS A 175 -20.51 -20.55 -23.30
CA CYS A 175 -19.69 -20.49 -22.08
C CYS A 175 -19.63 -21.84 -21.34
N ARG A 176 -20.76 -22.54 -21.20
CA ARG A 176 -20.83 -23.86 -20.56
C ARG A 176 -20.06 -24.94 -21.34
N VAL A 177 -20.10 -24.90 -22.68
CA VAL A 177 -19.37 -25.84 -23.53
C VAL A 177 -17.85 -25.58 -23.44
N LEU A 178 -17.43 -24.30 -23.45
CA LEU A 178 -16.02 -23.91 -23.33
C LEU A 178 -15.39 -24.26 -21.96
N ASP A 179 -16.14 -24.12 -20.86
CA ASP A 179 -15.70 -24.45 -19.50
C ASP A 179 -15.76 -25.95 -19.16
N SER A 180 -16.23 -26.80 -20.09
CA SER A 180 -16.28 -28.26 -19.89
C SER A 180 -14.89 -28.92 -19.99
N ASP A 181 -14.63 -29.97 -19.21
CA ASP A 181 -13.34 -30.68 -19.20
C ASP A 181 -13.10 -31.59 -20.43
N LYS A 182 -13.90 -31.44 -21.49
CA LYS A 182 -13.79 -32.22 -22.74
C LYS A 182 -12.53 -31.86 -23.57
N PRO A 183 -12.03 -32.80 -24.41
CA PRO A 183 -10.96 -32.51 -25.36
C PRO A 183 -11.43 -31.53 -26.45
N GLY A 184 -10.48 -30.79 -27.04
CA GLY A 184 -10.78 -29.69 -27.97
C GLY A 184 -11.56 -30.09 -29.22
N GLU A 185 -11.38 -31.33 -29.72
CA GLU A 185 -12.10 -31.85 -30.89
C GLU A 185 -13.57 -32.16 -30.59
N GLU A 186 -13.89 -32.68 -29.40
CA GLU A 186 -15.28 -32.87 -28.96
C GLU A 186 -15.98 -31.53 -28.71
N ILE A 187 -15.26 -30.55 -28.15
CA ILE A 187 -15.77 -29.19 -27.97
C ILE A 187 -16.02 -28.51 -29.32
N ALA A 188 -15.17 -28.75 -30.33
CA ALA A 188 -15.40 -28.25 -31.68
C ALA A 188 -16.70 -28.80 -32.27
N GLY A 189 -16.96 -30.11 -32.08
CA GLY A 189 -18.23 -30.75 -32.45
C GLY A 189 -19.43 -30.15 -31.72
N ASP A 190 -19.39 -30.12 -30.38
CA ASP A 190 -20.47 -29.54 -29.55
C ASP A 190 -20.78 -28.08 -29.91
N LEU A 191 -19.76 -27.27 -30.23
CA LEU A 191 -19.94 -25.89 -30.66
C LEU A 191 -20.49 -25.79 -32.09
N LEU A 192 -20.06 -26.64 -33.02
CA LEU A 192 -20.59 -26.66 -34.38
C LEU A 192 -22.06 -27.11 -34.40
N ASP A 193 -22.43 -28.10 -33.59
CA ASP A 193 -23.81 -28.57 -33.41
C ASP A 193 -24.72 -27.49 -32.78
N LEU A 194 -24.17 -26.66 -31.87
CA LEU A 194 -24.90 -25.58 -31.21
C LEU A 194 -25.10 -24.34 -32.08
N VAL A 195 -24.14 -24.03 -32.96
CA VAL A 195 -24.04 -22.77 -33.70
C VAL A 195 -24.39 -22.93 -35.19
N GLY A 196 -24.17 -24.12 -35.74
CA GLY A 196 -24.36 -24.50 -37.14
C GLY A 196 -23.12 -24.29 -38.02
N ASP A 197 -23.01 -25.10 -39.08
CA ASP A 197 -21.90 -25.13 -40.04
C ASP A 197 -21.52 -23.75 -40.63
N SER A 198 -22.48 -22.82 -40.70
CA SER A 198 -22.29 -21.46 -41.21
C SER A 198 -21.35 -20.58 -40.36
N ALA A 199 -21.02 -20.99 -39.14
CA ALA A 199 -20.20 -20.22 -38.21
C ALA A 199 -18.81 -20.85 -37.93
N PHE A 200 -18.35 -21.75 -38.80
CA PHE A 200 -17.09 -22.50 -38.64
C PHE A 200 -15.89 -21.61 -38.25
N GLU A 201 -15.71 -20.45 -38.90
CA GLU A 201 -14.64 -19.49 -38.58
C GLU A 201 -14.73 -18.98 -37.13
N THR A 202 -15.94 -18.73 -36.62
CA THR A 202 -16.14 -18.30 -35.23
C THR A 202 -15.87 -19.43 -34.24
N VAL A 203 -16.19 -20.68 -34.58
CA VAL A 203 -15.84 -21.84 -33.75
C VAL A 203 -14.31 -22.02 -33.69
N GLN A 204 -13.60 -21.81 -34.80
CA GLN A 204 -12.13 -21.82 -34.84
C GLN A 204 -11.50 -20.71 -33.97
N ASP A 205 -12.04 -19.49 -34.00
CA ASP A 205 -11.62 -18.39 -33.12
C ASP A 205 -11.86 -18.71 -31.62
N LEU A 206 -13.00 -19.32 -31.30
CA LEU A 206 -13.36 -19.72 -29.92
C LEU A 206 -12.41 -20.79 -29.36
N ILE A 207 -11.99 -21.76 -30.17
CA ILE A 207 -11.07 -22.83 -29.76
C ILE A 207 -9.65 -22.30 -29.59
N SER A 208 -9.17 -21.51 -30.56
CA SER A 208 -7.82 -20.94 -30.52
C SER A 208 -7.60 -20.01 -29.31
N HIS A 209 -8.62 -19.27 -28.88
CA HIS A 209 -8.56 -18.37 -27.72
C HIS A 209 -9.25 -18.94 -26.45
N ARG A 210 -9.59 -20.24 -26.44
CA ARG A 210 -10.35 -20.90 -25.37
C ARG A 210 -9.85 -20.57 -23.97
N LYS A 211 -8.53 -20.61 -23.75
CA LYS A 211 -7.93 -20.37 -22.43
C LYS A 211 -8.26 -18.97 -21.89
N GLN A 212 -8.10 -17.95 -22.71
CA GLN A 212 -8.37 -16.55 -22.33
C GLN A 212 -9.85 -16.33 -21.99
N LEU A 213 -10.76 -16.93 -22.78
CA LEU A 213 -12.19 -16.86 -22.56
C LEU A 213 -12.63 -17.62 -21.29
N VAL A 214 -12.10 -18.82 -21.05
CA VAL A 214 -12.40 -19.62 -19.85
C VAL A 214 -11.89 -18.94 -18.57
N ASP A 215 -10.69 -18.35 -18.60
CA ASP A 215 -10.15 -17.60 -17.47
C ASP A 215 -11.04 -16.38 -17.13
N ALA A 216 -11.57 -15.68 -18.14
CA ALA A 216 -12.51 -14.58 -17.96
C ALA A 216 -13.90 -15.04 -17.43
N ILE A 217 -14.43 -16.17 -17.91
CA ILE A 217 -15.68 -16.77 -17.40
C ILE A 217 -15.54 -17.11 -15.91
N ARG A 218 -14.47 -17.82 -15.54
CA ARG A 218 -14.21 -18.27 -14.16
C ARG A 218 -14.03 -17.09 -13.20
N HIS A 219 -13.35 -16.03 -13.64
CA HIS A 219 -13.19 -14.78 -12.89
C HIS A 219 -14.54 -14.09 -12.63
N GLY A 220 -15.34 -13.84 -13.67
CA GLY A 220 -16.66 -13.22 -13.54
C GLY A 220 -17.64 -14.02 -12.67
N MET A 221 -17.66 -15.35 -12.81
CA MET A 221 -18.50 -16.23 -11.97
C MET A 221 -18.09 -16.21 -10.49
N LEU A 222 -16.79 -16.12 -10.19
CA LEU A 222 -16.28 -16.05 -8.82
C LEU A 222 -16.70 -14.75 -8.14
N LEU A 223 -16.63 -13.62 -8.87
CA LEU A 223 -17.09 -12.32 -8.37
C LEU A 223 -18.60 -12.30 -8.11
N LEU A 224 -19.44 -12.76 -9.05
CA LEU A 224 -20.90 -12.85 -8.86
C LEU A 224 -21.31 -13.74 -7.66
N LYS A 225 -20.53 -14.80 -7.38
CA LYS A 225 -20.72 -15.66 -6.19
C LYS A 225 -20.37 -14.95 -4.88
N SER A 226 -19.42 -14.02 -4.90
CA SER A 226 -19.05 -13.20 -3.74
C SER A 226 -20.09 -12.11 -3.44
N GLU A 227 -20.73 -11.52 -4.46
CA GLU A 227 -21.76 -10.50 -4.27
C GLU A 227 -23.07 -11.09 -3.72
N LYS A 228 -23.52 -12.25 -4.24
CA LYS A 228 -24.71 -12.95 -3.71
C LYS A 228 -24.53 -13.43 -2.25
N THR A 229 -23.30 -13.63 -1.77
CA THR A 229 -23.04 -13.95 -0.36
C THR A 229 -22.99 -12.69 0.52
N ALA A 230 -22.52 -11.55 0.01
CA ALA A 230 -22.54 -10.27 0.73
C ALA A 230 -23.96 -9.68 0.89
N SER A 231 -24.81 -9.79 -0.13
CA SER A 231 -26.18 -9.24 -0.10
C SER A 231 -27.11 -9.94 0.89
N ASN A 232 -26.79 -11.16 1.31
CA ASN A 232 -27.57 -11.94 2.27
C ASN A 232 -27.09 -11.76 3.73
N SER A 233 -26.00 -11.02 3.95
CA SER A 233 -25.50 -10.64 5.27
C SER A 233 -25.83 -9.18 5.56
N GLN A 234 -26.85 -8.94 6.40
CA GLN A 234 -27.00 -7.63 7.04
C GLN A 234 -25.70 -7.26 7.78
N SER A 235 -25.28 -6.01 7.60
CA SER A 235 -24.01 -5.45 8.10
C SER A 235 -23.82 -5.68 9.61
N ARG A 236 -23.05 -6.70 9.97
CA ARG A 236 -22.47 -6.82 11.31
C ARG A 236 -21.16 -6.03 11.36
N MET A 237 -21.09 -5.06 12.27
CA MET A 237 -19.83 -4.42 12.65
C MET A 237 -18.80 -5.48 13.08
N PRO A 238 -17.50 -5.25 12.86
CA PRO A 238 -16.46 -6.16 13.34
C PRO A 238 -16.52 -6.29 14.86
N SER A 239 -16.64 -7.54 15.34
CA SER A 239 -16.75 -7.88 16.75
C SER A 239 -15.38 -7.88 17.42
N TYR A 240 -15.00 -6.76 18.05
CA TYR A 240 -13.81 -6.70 18.89
C TYR A 240 -14.04 -7.36 20.25
N GLY A 241 -13.31 -8.45 20.51
CA GLY A 241 -13.16 -9.05 21.84
C GLY A 241 -14.29 -9.97 22.31
N THR A 242 -13.97 -10.83 23.29
CA THR A 242 -14.90 -11.76 23.92
C THR A 242 -15.84 -11.02 24.88
N GLN A 243 -16.95 -10.52 24.36
CA GLN A 243 -17.94 -9.80 25.16
C GLN A 243 -18.77 -10.78 26.02
N VAL A 244 -18.54 -10.79 27.34
CA VAL A 244 -19.34 -11.59 28.29
C VAL A 244 -20.66 -10.87 28.58
N THR A 245 -21.67 -11.12 27.74
CA THR A 245 -23.05 -10.67 28.00
C THR A 245 -23.76 -11.63 28.96
N VAL A 246 -24.12 -11.14 30.15
CA VAL A 246 -25.02 -11.85 31.07
C VAL A 246 -26.44 -11.75 30.54
N GLN A 247 -26.93 -12.83 29.95
CA GLN A 247 -28.31 -12.94 29.44
C GLN A 247 -29.26 -13.48 30.51
N THR A 248 -30.50 -13.01 30.46
CA THR A 248 -31.59 -13.56 31.27
C THR A 248 -32.03 -14.93 30.74
N GLU A 249 -32.64 -15.76 31.60
CA GLU A 249 -33.06 -17.13 31.22
C GLU A 249 -34.03 -17.14 30.02
N SER A 250 -34.90 -16.12 29.94
CA SER A 250 -35.82 -15.87 28.82
C SER A 250 -35.11 -15.65 27.48
N GLU A 251 -34.05 -14.85 27.43
CA GLU A 251 -33.30 -14.58 26.19
C GLU A 251 -32.63 -15.86 25.66
N ARG A 252 -32.06 -16.66 26.56
CA ARG A 252 -31.44 -17.96 26.22
C ARG A 252 -32.45 -18.95 25.67
N GLN A 253 -33.73 -18.84 26.05
CA GLN A 253 -34.81 -19.70 25.55
C GLN A 253 -35.27 -19.27 24.14
N ILE A 254 -35.35 -17.96 23.88
CA ILE A 254 -35.66 -17.39 22.56
C ILE A 254 -34.57 -17.75 21.54
N ASP A 255 -33.29 -17.59 21.90
CA ASP A 255 -32.17 -17.89 21.00
C ASP A 255 -31.95 -19.41 20.77
N LYS A 256 -32.52 -20.28 21.63
CA LYS A 256 -32.66 -21.72 21.35
C LYS A 256 -33.77 -22.03 20.33
N LEU A 257 -34.90 -21.33 20.41
CA LEU A 257 -35.99 -21.46 19.44
C LEU A 257 -35.54 -21.00 18.04
N ARG A 258 -34.91 -19.83 17.95
CA ARG A 258 -34.36 -19.29 16.70
C ARG A 258 -33.40 -20.27 16.00
N ARG A 259 -32.41 -20.81 16.73
CA ARG A 259 -31.47 -21.82 16.16
C ARG A 259 -32.15 -23.13 15.73
N LYS A 260 -33.28 -23.51 16.34
CA LYS A 260 -34.06 -24.70 15.95
C LYS A 260 -34.83 -24.46 14.65
N GLU A 261 -35.28 -23.24 14.44
CA GLU A 261 -35.96 -22.78 13.22
C GLU A 261 -34.98 -22.61 12.05
N GLU A 262 -33.84 -21.96 12.28
CA GLU A 262 -32.73 -21.85 11.31
C GLU A 262 -32.24 -23.25 10.86
N LYS A 263 -32.11 -24.22 11.78
CA LYS A 263 -31.76 -25.61 11.44
C LYS A 263 -32.85 -26.37 10.67
N ARG A 264 -34.12 -25.96 10.77
CA ARG A 264 -35.18 -26.49 9.90
C ARG A 264 -35.08 -25.89 8.50
N HIS A 265 -34.81 -24.59 8.40
CA HIS A 265 -34.68 -23.90 7.12
C HIS A 265 -33.49 -24.44 6.30
N ARG A 266 -32.32 -24.63 6.93
CA ARG A 266 -31.10 -25.12 6.25
C ARG A 266 -31.26 -26.51 5.62
N ARG A 267 -32.00 -27.41 6.27
CA ARG A 267 -32.30 -28.76 5.76
C ARG A 267 -33.18 -28.78 4.51
N GLY A 268 -33.89 -27.68 4.22
CA GLY A 268 -34.66 -27.54 2.99
C GLY A 268 -33.81 -27.07 1.79
N THR A 269 -32.62 -26.52 2.02
CA THR A 269 -31.78 -25.89 0.98
C THR A 269 -30.67 -26.79 0.45
N GLU A 270 -30.26 -27.81 1.20
CA GLU A 270 -29.12 -28.68 0.85
C GLU A 270 -29.42 -29.71 -0.28
N TYR A 271 -30.68 -29.88 -0.71
CA TYR A 271 -31.08 -30.79 -1.80
C TYR A 271 -31.26 -30.13 -3.18
N ALA A 272 -30.94 -28.83 -3.32
CA ALA A 272 -31.13 -28.07 -4.56
C ALA A 272 -29.83 -27.47 -5.15
N ALA A 273 -28.66 -27.92 -4.68
CA ALA A 273 -27.38 -27.23 -4.86
C ALA A 273 -26.60 -27.56 -6.16
N GLU A 274 -27.12 -28.41 -7.06
CA GLU A 274 -26.39 -28.87 -8.26
C GLU A 274 -26.92 -28.31 -9.60
N ASN A 275 -27.87 -27.36 -9.62
CA ASN A 275 -28.46 -26.92 -10.91
C ASN A 275 -28.95 -25.45 -10.98
N ASP A 276 -28.20 -24.49 -10.41
CA ASP A 276 -28.55 -23.04 -10.42
C ASP A 276 -27.57 -22.18 -11.25
N VAL A 277 -27.27 -22.63 -12.47
CA VAL A 277 -26.69 -21.80 -13.56
C VAL A 277 -27.81 -21.31 -14.49
N SER A 278 -29.06 -21.27 -14.01
CA SER A 278 -30.25 -20.86 -14.77
C SER A 278 -30.70 -19.42 -14.49
N SER A 279 -30.13 -18.77 -13.47
CA SER A 279 -30.56 -17.45 -12.97
C SER A 279 -29.56 -16.29 -13.20
N THR A 280 -28.45 -16.52 -13.92
CA THR A 280 -27.43 -15.49 -14.23
C THR A 280 -27.53 -15.03 -15.68
N SER A 281 -27.86 -13.75 -15.90
CA SER A 281 -27.80 -13.13 -17.24
C SER A 281 -26.34 -12.98 -17.70
N PHE A 282 -26.09 -13.23 -18.98
CA PHE A 282 -24.78 -13.07 -19.61
C PHE A 282 -24.25 -11.62 -19.46
N SER A 283 -25.14 -10.63 -19.51
CA SER A 283 -24.79 -9.23 -19.33
C SER A 283 -24.13 -8.94 -17.96
N SER A 284 -24.58 -9.60 -16.89
CA SER A 284 -23.97 -9.48 -15.55
C SER A 284 -22.61 -10.19 -15.45
N LEU A 285 -22.38 -11.22 -16.27
CA LEU A 285 -21.09 -11.92 -16.32
C LEU A 285 -20.01 -11.07 -17.00
N ILE A 286 -20.36 -10.36 -18.08
CA ILE A 286 -19.48 -9.40 -18.74
C ILE A 286 -19.06 -8.32 -17.74
N GLU A 287 -20.04 -7.64 -17.12
CA GLU A 287 -19.78 -6.56 -16.16
C GLU A 287 -18.91 -7.02 -14.98
N ALA A 288 -19.12 -8.25 -14.48
CA ALA A 288 -18.28 -8.83 -13.44
C ALA A 288 -16.84 -9.11 -13.92
N SER A 289 -16.67 -9.66 -15.13
CA SER A 289 -15.33 -9.98 -15.69
C SER A 289 -14.48 -8.75 -16.03
N GLU A 290 -15.11 -7.61 -16.30
CA GLU A 290 -14.43 -6.35 -16.62
C GLU A 290 -14.01 -5.55 -15.36
N ARG A 291 -14.51 -5.92 -14.18
CA ARG A 291 -14.08 -5.33 -12.91
C ARG A 291 -12.68 -5.84 -12.54
N LYS A 292 -11.70 -4.94 -12.51
CA LYS A 292 -10.32 -5.23 -12.09
C LYS A 292 -10.27 -5.89 -10.70
N ASN A 293 -9.29 -6.77 -10.50
CA ASN A 293 -9.12 -7.49 -9.23
C ASN A 293 -9.06 -6.53 -8.02
N PRO A 294 -9.79 -6.80 -6.93
CA PRO A 294 -9.85 -5.91 -5.77
C PRO A 294 -8.52 -5.78 -5.01
N LEU A 295 -7.51 -6.60 -5.33
CA LEU A 295 -6.14 -6.46 -4.80
C LEU A 295 -5.33 -5.36 -5.53
N ASP A 296 -5.63 -5.10 -6.80
CA ASP A 296 -4.88 -4.17 -7.66
C ASP A 296 -5.25 -2.70 -7.35
N GLY A 297 -6.47 -2.48 -6.84
CA GLY A 297 -6.94 -1.18 -6.34
C GLY A 297 -6.72 -0.96 -4.83
N LEU A 298 -6.18 -1.94 -4.10
CA LEU A 298 -5.94 -1.82 -2.65
C LEU A 298 -4.56 -1.24 -2.33
N ILE A 299 -3.64 -1.22 -3.30
CA ILE A 299 -2.39 -0.44 -3.24
C ILE A 299 -2.70 1.01 -3.65
N GLY A 300 -3.65 1.62 -2.95
CA GLY A 300 -4.08 3.00 -3.15
C GLY A 300 -3.10 3.94 -2.46
N SER A 301 -2.44 4.79 -3.23
CA SER A 301 -1.64 5.91 -2.73
C SER A 301 -2.45 6.78 -1.76
N GLY A 302 -1.82 7.17 -0.66
CA GLY A 302 -2.52 7.74 0.50
C GLY A 302 -3.20 9.10 0.26
N GLN A 303 -4.47 9.09 -0.15
CA GLN A 303 -5.40 10.19 0.07
C GLN A 303 -6.71 9.71 0.73
N GLY A 304 -6.68 9.63 2.06
CA GLY A 304 -7.79 10.09 2.90
C GLY A 304 -9.20 9.51 2.69
N SER A 305 -9.36 8.19 2.54
CA SER A 305 -10.69 7.56 2.58
C SER A 305 -11.27 7.44 4.01
N MET A 306 -11.35 8.59 4.70
CA MET A 306 -12.08 8.82 5.95
C MET A 306 -12.48 10.30 5.98
N ALA A 307 -13.71 10.61 5.56
CA ALA A 307 -14.21 11.99 5.53
C ALA A 307 -14.44 12.53 6.95
N VAL A 308 -13.43 13.20 7.52
CA VAL A 308 -13.52 13.87 8.84
C VAL A 308 -14.34 15.16 8.70
N THR A 309 -15.66 15.01 8.80
CA THR A 309 -16.65 16.09 8.56
C THR A 309 -17.00 16.92 9.81
N ALA A 310 -16.48 16.56 10.99
CA ALA A 310 -16.81 17.22 12.27
C ALA A 310 -15.60 17.97 12.86
N LEU A 311 -15.67 19.30 12.86
CA LEU A 311 -14.71 20.17 13.57
C LEU A 311 -15.17 20.40 15.03
N PRO A 312 -14.23 20.64 15.98
CA PRO A 312 -14.58 20.99 17.36
C PRO A 312 -15.46 22.24 17.48
N GLN A 313 -16.32 22.27 18.50
CA GLN A 313 -17.11 23.46 18.81
C GLN A 313 -16.22 24.67 19.09
N GLY A 314 -16.59 25.84 18.56
CA GLY A 314 -15.79 27.07 18.64
C GLY A 314 -14.71 27.19 17.58
N THR A 315 -14.60 26.26 16.61
CA THR A 315 -13.72 26.44 15.45
C THR A 315 -14.19 27.62 14.58
N VAL A 316 -13.30 28.56 14.28
CA VAL A 316 -13.58 29.74 13.44
C VAL A 316 -12.87 29.59 12.11
N ARG A 317 -13.60 29.80 11.00
CA ARG A 317 -13.04 29.85 9.64
C ARG A 317 -13.05 31.29 9.13
N LYS A 318 -11.94 31.76 8.57
CA LYS A 318 -11.85 33.05 7.86
C LYS A 318 -11.32 32.81 6.45
N HIS A 319 -12.08 33.21 5.45
CA HIS A 319 -11.62 33.20 4.07
C HIS A 319 -10.88 34.51 3.78
N LEU A 320 -9.63 34.40 3.33
CA LEU A 320 -8.75 35.51 3.00
C LEU A 320 -8.24 35.35 1.56
N LYS A 321 -7.71 36.42 0.96
CA LYS A 321 -7.27 36.37 -0.44
C LYS A 321 -6.03 35.48 -0.57
N GLY A 322 -6.23 34.26 -1.08
CA GLY A 322 -5.18 33.26 -1.33
C GLY A 322 -5.04 32.19 -0.24
N TYR A 323 -5.81 32.22 0.85
CA TYR A 323 -5.81 31.16 1.88
C TYR A 323 -7.07 31.17 2.77
N GLU A 324 -7.43 30.02 3.32
CA GLU A 324 -8.42 29.90 4.41
C GLU A 324 -7.68 29.73 5.75
N GLU A 325 -8.00 30.56 6.73
CA GLU A 325 -7.52 30.42 8.11
C GLU A 325 -8.57 29.66 8.94
N VAL A 326 -8.21 28.48 9.44
CA VAL A 326 -9.07 27.66 10.31
C VAL A 326 -8.49 27.62 11.73
N ILE A 327 -9.13 28.34 12.65
CA ILE A 327 -8.71 28.48 14.05
C ILE A 327 -9.46 27.47 14.91
N ILE A 328 -8.77 26.43 15.38
CA ILE A 328 -9.30 25.43 16.31
C ILE A 328 -8.95 25.84 17.75
N PRO A 329 -9.92 26.01 18.67
CA PRO A 329 -9.65 26.39 20.05
C PRO A 329 -8.99 25.24 20.84
N PRO A 330 -8.18 25.54 21.87
CA PRO A 330 -7.56 24.51 22.71
C PRO A 330 -8.63 23.74 23.49
N THR A 331 -8.60 22.41 23.43
CA THR A 331 -9.53 21.54 24.15
C THR A 331 -9.38 21.74 25.66
N PRO A 332 -10.46 22.06 26.41
CA PRO A 332 -10.38 22.25 27.85
C PRO A 332 -9.97 20.96 28.55
N THR A 333 -9.08 21.06 29.55
CA THR A 333 -8.64 19.90 30.32
C THR A 333 -9.81 19.29 31.09
N ALA A 334 -10.13 18.03 30.79
CA ALA A 334 -11.20 17.32 31.49
C ALA A 334 -10.92 17.29 33.01
N GLN A 335 -11.95 17.47 33.84
CA GLN A 335 -11.81 17.38 35.30
C GLN A 335 -11.39 15.96 35.74
N MET A 336 -10.73 15.84 36.90
CA MET A 336 -10.42 14.55 37.50
C MET A 336 -11.70 13.88 38.03
N LYS A 337 -11.85 12.57 37.82
CA LYS A 337 -12.99 11.83 38.35
C LYS A 337 -12.87 11.68 39.87
N PRO A 338 -13.97 11.54 40.63
CA PRO A 338 -13.91 11.23 42.05
C PRO A 338 -13.06 9.96 42.29
N GLY A 339 -12.07 10.05 43.19
CA GLY A 339 -11.12 8.96 43.47
C GLY A 339 -9.95 8.81 42.48
N GLU A 340 -9.89 9.62 41.42
CA GLU A 340 -8.73 9.63 40.51
C GLU A 340 -7.55 10.37 41.18
N LYS A 341 -6.50 9.65 41.56
CA LYS A 341 -5.23 10.22 42.05
C LYS A 341 -4.12 10.08 41.03
N LEU A 342 -3.10 10.95 41.11
CA LEU A 342 -1.82 10.70 40.47
C LEU A 342 -1.00 9.73 41.32
N ILE A 343 -0.22 8.87 40.69
CA ILE A 343 0.66 7.93 41.38
C ILE A 343 1.99 8.62 41.66
N GLU A 344 2.37 8.75 42.93
CA GLU A 344 3.69 9.28 43.29
C GLU A 344 4.78 8.29 42.90
N ILE A 345 5.97 8.78 42.53
CA ILE A 345 7.10 7.89 42.19
C ILE A 345 7.47 6.99 43.38
N LYS A 346 7.25 7.46 44.61
CA LYS A 346 7.45 6.69 45.85
C LYS A 346 6.53 5.46 46.00
N GLU A 347 5.47 5.35 45.20
CA GLU A 347 4.58 4.19 45.18
C GLU A 347 5.11 3.05 44.29
N LEU A 348 6.17 3.29 43.51
CA LEU A 348 6.86 2.26 42.70
C LEU A 348 7.92 1.54 43.56
N ASP A 349 8.33 0.34 43.14
CA ASP A 349 9.40 -0.41 43.80
C ASP A 349 10.75 0.33 43.71
N GLU A 350 11.63 0.12 44.70
CA GLU A 350 12.87 0.90 44.85
C GLU A 350 13.76 0.91 43.60
N PHE A 351 13.84 -0.21 42.87
CA PHE A 351 14.59 -0.31 41.62
C PHE A 351 13.94 0.52 40.50
N ALA A 352 12.62 0.55 40.42
CA ALA A 352 11.86 1.30 39.42
C ALA A 352 11.89 2.81 39.69
N GLN A 353 11.96 3.23 40.95
CA GLN A 353 12.14 4.64 41.33
C GLN A 353 13.42 5.24 40.74
N ALA A 354 14.49 4.46 40.61
CA ALA A 354 15.78 4.94 40.09
C ALA A 354 15.68 5.46 38.64
N ALA A 355 14.84 4.85 37.80
CA ALA A 355 14.60 5.28 36.42
C ALA A 355 13.73 6.54 36.30
N PHE A 356 13.12 6.98 37.40
CA PHE A 356 12.31 8.20 37.52
C PHE A 356 12.98 9.26 38.42
N HIS A 357 14.31 9.29 38.50
CA HIS A 357 15.03 10.32 39.22
C HIS A 357 14.63 11.73 38.75
N GLY A 358 14.29 12.62 39.71
CA GLY A 358 13.79 13.97 39.46
C GLY A 358 12.26 14.09 39.24
N TYR A 359 11.53 12.99 39.09
CA TYR A 359 10.08 13.00 38.95
C TYR A 359 9.40 12.92 40.34
N LYS A 360 8.28 13.64 40.51
CA LYS A 360 7.47 13.60 41.75
C LYS A 360 6.33 12.60 41.67
N SER A 361 5.62 12.61 40.55
CA SER A 361 4.50 11.71 40.26
C SER A 361 4.43 11.42 38.76
N LEU A 362 3.74 10.35 38.40
CA LEU A 362 3.30 10.09 37.04
C LEU A 362 2.23 11.11 36.62
N ASN A 363 2.11 11.37 35.32
CA ASN A 363 1.03 12.20 34.79
C ASN A 363 -0.31 11.46 34.84
N ARG A 364 -1.41 12.12 34.47
CA ARG A 364 -2.76 11.55 34.57
C ARG A 364 -2.97 10.30 33.72
N ILE A 365 -2.45 10.27 32.49
CA ILE A 365 -2.62 9.14 31.56
C ILE A 365 -1.77 7.97 32.03
N GLN A 366 -0.52 8.24 32.39
CA GLN A 366 0.40 7.27 33.00
C GLN A 366 -0.19 6.65 34.28
N SER A 367 -0.71 7.48 35.20
CA SER A 367 -1.32 7.03 36.45
C SER A 367 -2.55 6.16 36.24
N ARG A 368 -3.35 6.44 35.19
CA ARG A 368 -4.53 5.63 34.85
C ARG A 368 -4.19 4.23 34.36
N ILE A 369 -3.15 4.11 33.55
CA ILE A 369 -2.77 2.85 32.89
C ILE A 369 -1.72 2.05 33.69
N PHE A 370 -1.06 2.68 34.66
CA PHE A 370 0.01 2.10 35.48
C PHE A 370 -0.31 0.70 36.00
N GLN A 371 -1.50 0.48 36.55
CA GLN A 371 -1.88 -0.83 37.13
C GLN A 371 -1.83 -1.97 36.10
N THR A 372 -2.23 -1.70 34.85
CA THR A 372 -2.12 -2.68 33.75
C THR A 372 -0.67 -2.83 33.29
N VAL A 373 0.05 -1.72 33.13
CA VAL A 373 1.42 -1.71 32.56
C VAL A 373 2.48 -2.27 33.52
N TYR A 374 2.28 -2.10 34.83
CA TYR A 374 3.28 -2.41 35.86
C TYR A 374 3.02 -3.70 36.67
N TYR A 375 1.84 -4.31 36.53
CA TYR A 375 1.48 -5.54 37.25
C TYR A 375 0.89 -6.64 36.37
N THR A 376 0.80 -6.46 35.04
CA THR A 376 0.25 -7.48 34.12
C THR A 376 1.12 -7.66 32.88
N ASN A 377 1.05 -8.86 32.29
CA ASN A 377 1.69 -9.21 31.02
C ASN A 377 0.71 -9.13 29.83
N GLU A 378 -0.32 -8.29 29.91
CA GLU A 378 -1.28 -8.11 28.81
C GLU A 378 -0.66 -7.27 27.66
N ASN A 379 -1.11 -7.51 26.43
CA ASN A 379 -0.74 -6.68 25.28
C ASN A 379 -1.52 -5.35 25.34
N ILE A 380 -0.80 -4.22 25.28
CA ILE A 380 -1.38 -2.89 25.53
C ILE A 380 -1.34 -2.02 24.27
N LEU A 381 -2.47 -1.39 23.93
CA LEU A 381 -2.57 -0.34 22.90
C LEU A 381 -2.88 1.00 23.57
N VAL A 382 -2.01 2.01 23.38
CA VAL A 382 -2.16 3.34 23.98
C VAL A 382 -2.41 4.41 22.93
N CYS A 383 -3.69 4.69 22.65
CA CYS A 383 -4.10 5.80 21.80
C CYS A 383 -4.12 7.11 22.60
N ALA A 384 -3.01 7.86 22.57
CA ALA A 384 -2.86 9.15 23.26
C ALA A 384 -2.19 10.21 22.36
N PRO A 385 -2.56 11.51 22.51
CA PRO A 385 -1.97 12.60 21.72
C PRO A 385 -0.44 12.71 21.86
N THR A 386 0.21 13.29 20.87
CA THR A 386 1.63 13.67 20.95
C THR A 386 1.85 14.59 22.16
N GLY A 387 2.94 14.38 22.91
CA GLY A 387 3.20 15.08 24.17
C GLY A 387 2.47 14.52 25.41
N ALA A 388 1.55 13.55 25.26
CA ALA A 388 0.89 12.89 26.41
C ALA A 388 1.84 12.05 27.30
N GLY A 389 3.12 11.91 26.91
CA GLY A 389 4.14 11.18 27.67
C GLY A 389 4.11 9.67 27.48
N LYS A 390 3.82 9.21 26.25
CA LYS A 390 3.84 7.78 25.84
C LYS A 390 5.19 7.09 26.19
N THR A 391 6.31 7.79 26.01
CA THR A 391 7.66 7.30 26.33
C THR A 391 7.84 6.90 27.80
N ASN A 392 7.18 7.57 28.74
CA ASN A 392 7.18 7.15 30.15
C ASN A 392 6.29 5.92 30.39
N ILE A 393 5.25 5.69 29.58
CA ILE A 393 4.44 4.47 29.65
C ILE A 393 5.28 3.28 29.17
N ALA A 394 6.03 3.46 28.08
CA ALA A 394 7.05 2.51 27.64
C ALA A 394 8.13 2.27 28.71
N MET A 395 8.56 3.29 29.45
CA MET A 395 9.46 3.09 30.60
C MET A 395 8.84 2.20 31.68
N ILE A 396 7.54 2.37 31.99
CA ILE A 396 6.86 1.56 33.01
C ILE A 396 6.81 0.09 32.58
N SER A 397 6.53 -0.22 31.30
CA SER A 397 6.56 -1.61 30.81
C SER A 397 7.98 -2.20 30.78
N ILE A 398 9.00 -1.39 30.48
CA ILE A 398 10.40 -1.80 30.56
C ILE A 398 10.79 -2.18 31.99
N LEU A 399 10.36 -1.40 32.99
CA LEU A 399 10.65 -1.67 34.39
C LEU A 399 9.90 -2.88 34.92
N HIS A 400 8.66 -3.10 34.47
CA HIS A 400 7.90 -4.33 34.74
C HIS A 400 8.61 -5.58 34.19
N GLU A 401 9.07 -5.53 32.94
CA GLU A 401 9.85 -6.62 32.35
C GLU A 401 11.14 -6.88 33.14
N ILE A 402 11.93 -5.84 33.43
CA ILE A 402 13.14 -5.94 34.25
C ILE A 402 12.82 -6.53 35.65
N GLY A 403 11.69 -6.14 36.24
CA GLY A 403 11.20 -6.64 37.53
C GLY A 403 11.02 -8.15 37.57
N GLN A 404 10.57 -8.76 36.47
CA GLN A 404 10.34 -10.21 36.37
C GLN A 404 11.64 -11.04 36.38
N HIS A 405 12.80 -10.43 36.12
CA HIS A 405 14.11 -11.09 36.08
C HIS A 405 14.99 -10.85 37.32
N PHE A 406 14.43 -10.23 38.37
CA PHE A 406 15.06 -10.19 39.69
C PHE A 406 14.80 -11.50 40.45
N ARG A 407 15.86 -12.24 40.77
CA ARG A 407 15.81 -13.45 41.63
C ARG A 407 16.97 -13.43 42.60
N ASP A 408 16.73 -13.83 43.85
CA ASP A 408 17.73 -13.86 44.94
C ASP A 408 18.50 -12.54 45.16
N GLY A 409 17.89 -11.40 44.79
CA GLY A 409 18.51 -10.07 44.87
C GLY A 409 19.39 -9.67 43.66
N TYR A 410 19.52 -10.53 42.65
CA TYR A 410 20.29 -10.30 41.44
C TYR A 410 19.40 -10.20 40.20
N LEU A 411 19.80 -9.37 39.23
CA LEU A 411 19.10 -9.20 37.95
C LEU A 411 19.73 -10.10 36.88
N HIS A 412 18.96 -11.06 36.37
CA HIS A 412 19.38 -12.01 35.33
C HIS A 412 19.30 -11.39 33.93
N LYS A 413 20.28 -10.55 33.60
CA LYS A 413 20.33 -9.76 32.35
C LYS A 413 20.43 -10.56 31.05
N ASP A 414 20.85 -11.82 31.12
CA ASP A 414 21.11 -12.66 29.95
C ASP A 414 19.86 -13.45 29.51
N GLU A 415 18.80 -13.45 30.33
CA GLU A 415 17.56 -14.23 30.09
C GLU A 415 16.49 -13.45 29.31
N PHE A 416 16.70 -12.15 29.07
CA PHE A 416 15.74 -11.30 28.37
C PHE A 416 16.40 -10.27 27.45
N LYS A 417 15.63 -9.87 26.42
CA LYS A 417 15.88 -8.72 25.56
C LYS A 417 14.59 -7.89 25.45
N ILE A 418 14.78 -6.59 25.32
CA ILE A 418 13.71 -5.60 25.09
C ILE A 418 13.97 -4.92 23.75
N VAL A 419 12.93 -4.83 22.90
CA VAL A 419 13.02 -4.17 21.60
C VAL A 419 12.08 -2.97 21.56
N TYR A 420 12.63 -1.81 21.26
CA TYR A 420 11.88 -0.58 21.02
C TYR A 420 11.97 -0.22 19.53
N VAL A 421 10.85 -0.28 18.83
CA VAL A 421 10.73 0.08 17.42
C VAL A 421 10.26 1.54 17.35
N ALA A 422 11.17 2.43 16.96
CA ALA A 422 10.90 3.85 16.79
C ALA A 422 10.58 4.18 15.31
N PRO A 423 9.66 5.11 15.04
CA PRO A 423 9.26 5.48 13.68
C PRO A 423 10.41 6.06 12.83
N MET A 424 11.37 6.77 13.42
CA MET A 424 12.42 7.49 12.68
C MET A 424 13.79 7.30 13.33
N LYS A 425 14.87 7.29 12.54
CA LYS A 425 16.26 7.19 13.04
C LYS A 425 16.61 8.26 14.08
N ALA A 426 16.21 9.52 13.82
CA ALA A 426 16.45 10.61 14.76
C ALA A 426 15.77 10.38 16.13
N LEU A 427 14.52 9.89 16.12
CA LEU A 427 13.82 9.55 17.35
C LEU A 427 14.43 8.31 18.02
N ALA A 428 14.90 7.32 17.24
CA ALA A 428 15.62 6.17 17.79
C ALA A 428 16.85 6.62 18.60
N ALA A 429 17.70 7.48 18.05
CA ALA A 429 18.88 8.01 18.74
C ALA A 429 18.53 8.80 20.02
N GLU A 430 17.50 9.65 19.99
CA GLU A 430 17.00 10.38 21.17
C GLU A 430 16.48 9.43 22.25
N VAL A 431 15.71 8.43 21.84
CA VAL A 431 15.13 7.39 22.69
C VAL A 431 16.21 6.51 23.30
N THR A 432 17.22 6.08 22.54
CA THR A 432 18.41 5.39 23.06
C THR A 432 19.07 6.22 24.14
N ARG A 433 19.42 7.48 23.86
CA ARG A 433 20.08 8.37 24.83
C ARG A 433 19.27 8.52 26.13
N THR A 434 17.95 8.65 25.99
CA THR A 434 17.02 8.81 27.12
C THR A 434 16.93 7.53 27.96
N PHE A 435 16.77 6.36 27.34
CA PHE A 435 16.71 5.09 28.04
C PHE A 435 18.07 4.69 28.62
N SER A 436 19.19 4.89 27.93
CA SER A 436 20.55 4.69 28.47
C SER A 436 20.73 5.48 29.77
N SER A 437 20.37 6.78 29.77
CA SER A 437 20.54 7.63 30.96
C SER A 437 19.66 7.21 32.13
N ARG A 438 18.44 6.73 31.88
CA ARG A 438 17.48 6.38 32.94
C ARG A 438 17.63 4.94 33.45
N LEU A 439 18.10 4.01 32.62
CA LEU A 439 18.32 2.61 32.99
C LEU A 439 19.77 2.33 33.44
N SER A 440 20.68 3.30 33.29
CA SER A 440 22.05 3.24 33.81
C SER A 440 22.14 2.90 35.31
N PRO A 441 21.28 3.39 36.23
CA PRO A 441 21.28 2.98 37.64
C PRO A 441 21.02 1.48 37.86
N LEU A 442 20.35 0.82 36.92
CA LEU A 442 20.09 -0.62 36.91
C LEU A 442 21.20 -1.41 36.17
N ASN A 443 22.27 -0.72 35.75
CA ASN A 443 23.36 -1.25 34.93
C ASN A 443 22.88 -1.90 33.62
N MET A 444 21.80 -1.39 33.03
CA MET A 444 21.25 -1.88 31.76
C MET A 444 21.97 -1.27 30.56
N ILE A 445 22.32 -2.11 29.58
CA ILE A 445 22.93 -1.64 28.32
C ILE A 445 21.84 -1.47 27.27
N VAL A 446 21.70 -0.23 26.79
CA VAL A 446 20.79 0.17 25.71
C VAL A 446 21.63 0.57 24.50
N ARG A 447 21.36 0.01 23.32
CA ARG A 447 22.03 0.37 22.06
C ARG A 447 21.03 0.75 20.97
N GLU A 448 21.48 1.63 20.08
CA GLU A 448 20.82 1.90 18.81
C GLU A 448 21.26 0.85 17.77
N LEU A 449 20.30 0.36 16.99
CA LEU A 449 20.51 -0.51 15.84
C LEU A 449 19.63 -0.01 14.69
N THR A 450 20.07 1.06 13.99
CA THR A 450 19.36 1.61 12.82
C THR A 450 20.26 1.72 11.59
N GLY A 451 19.64 1.79 10.39
CA GLY A 451 20.37 1.96 9.13
C GLY A 451 21.49 0.93 8.95
N ASP A 452 22.69 1.42 8.65
CA ASP A 452 23.87 0.59 8.38
C ASP A 452 24.61 0.13 9.64
N MET A 453 24.17 0.55 10.83
CA MET A 453 24.77 0.10 12.09
C MET A 453 24.65 -1.43 12.21
N GLN A 454 25.74 -2.06 12.65
CA GLN A 454 25.81 -3.47 12.99
C GLN A 454 26.45 -3.55 14.38
N LEU A 455 25.85 -4.35 15.27
CA LEU A 455 26.45 -4.71 16.54
C LEU A 455 27.18 -6.04 16.35
N SER A 456 28.36 -6.18 16.94
CA SER A 456 29.02 -7.48 17.04
C SER A 456 28.20 -8.44 17.91
N ARG A 457 28.43 -9.76 17.80
CA ARG A 457 27.71 -10.76 18.63
C ARG A 457 27.89 -10.48 20.13
N ASN A 458 29.11 -10.17 20.56
CA ASN A 458 29.41 -9.83 21.95
C ASN A 458 28.63 -8.58 22.41
N GLU A 459 28.62 -7.50 21.63
CA GLU A 459 27.84 -6.30 21.97
C GLU A 459 26.33 -6.57 22.01
N LEU A 460 25.83 -7.47 21.16
CA LEU A 460 24.42 -7.87 21.13
C LEU A 460 24.03 -8.75 22.32
N GLU A 461 24.94 -9.64 22.75
CA GLU A 461 24.81 -10.45 23.97
C GLU A 461 24.82 -9.55 25.21
N GLU A 462 25.77 -8.60 25.31
CA GLU A 462 25.87 -7.61 26.39
C GLU A 462 24.70 -6.60 26.42
N THR A 463 24.04 -6.33 25.29
CA THR A 463 22.94 -5.35 25.20
C THR A 463 21.60 -5.97 25.59
N GLN A 464 20.92 -5.45 26.61
CA GLN A 464 19.58 -5.92 26.99
C GLN A 464 18.45 -5.19 26.26
N MET A 465 18.64 -3.91 25.89
CA MET A 465 17.63 -3.13 25.18
C MET A 465 18.13 -2.61 23.83
N ILE A 466 17.40 -2.94 22.77
CA ILE A 466 17.71 -2.55 21.39
C ILE A 466 16.66 -1.54 20.93
N VAL A 467 17.10 -0.36 20.51
CA VAL A 467 16.26 0.65 19.86
C VAL A 467 16.53 0.63 18.36
N THR A 468 15.50 0.46 17.55
CA THR A 468 15.62 0.17 16.11
C THR A 468 14.47 0.78 15.30
N THR A 469 14.47 0.66 13.97
CA THR A 469 13.33 1.04 13.11
C THR A 469 12.59 -0.21 12.61
N PRO A 470 11.31 -0.09 12.16
CA PRO A 470 10.54 -1.23 11.67
C PRO A 470 11.26 -2.06 10.61
N GLU A 471 11.92 -1.39 9.66
CA GLU A 471 12.61 -2.02 8.53
C GLU A 471 13.84 -2.81 8.99
N LYS A 472 14.60 -2.24 9.93
CA LYS A 472 15.81 -2.88 10.45
C LYS A 472 15.45 -4.10 11.30
N TRP A 473 14.40 -4.03 12.11
CA TRP A 473 13.89 -5.18 12.87
C TRP A 473 13.28 -6.26 11.97
N ASP A 474 12.57 -5.88 10.91
CA ASP A 474 12.07 -6.80 9.90
C ASP A 474 13.21 -7.56 9.20
N VAL A 475 14.30 -6.87 8.84
CA VAL A 475 15.50 -7.52 8.26
C VAL A 475 16.18 -8.47 9.25
N ILE A 476 16.30 -8.10 10.54
CA ILE A 476 16.91 -8.96 11.58
C ILE A 476 16.06 -10.21 11.79
N THR A 477 14.75 -10.07 12.00
CA THR A 477 13.84 -11.19 12.27
C THR A 477 13.59 -12.10 11.06
N ARG A 478 14.01 -11.71 9.85
CA ARG A 478 14.08 -12.58 8.66
C ARG A 478 15.37 -13.42 8.59
N LYS A 479 16.45 -13.05 9.30
CA LYS A 479 17.72 -13.80 9.27
C LYS A 479 17.70 -14.95 10.28
N SER A 480 17.89 -16.17 9.78
CA SER A 480 17.90 -17.38 10.61
C SER A 480 19.03 -17.43 11.66
N SER A 481 20.13 -16.70 11.45
CA SER A 481 21.23 -16.57 12.41
C SER A 481 20.81 -15.90 13.72
N ASP A 482 19.81 -15.02 13.67
CA ASP A 482 19.45 -14.12 14.77
C ASP A 482 18.19 -14.64 15.49
N MET A 483 17.76 -15.88 15.18
CA MET A 483 16.58 -16.49 15.80
C MET A 483 16.77 -16.74 17.30
N SER A 484 18.00 -16.96 17.76
CA SER A 484 18.34 -17.02 19.20
C SER A 484 18.04 -15.70 19.92
N LEU A 485 18.34 -14.55 19.30
CA LEU A 485 17.97 -13.24 19.83
C LEU A 485 16.44 -13.13 19.97
N SER A 486 15.69 -13.55 18.94
CA SER A 486 14.22 -13.46 18.94
C SER A 486 13.55 -14.26 20.06
N MET A 487 14.14 -15.37 20.50
CA MET A 487 13.63 -16.17 21.64
C MET A 487 13.86 -15.51 23.01
N LEU A 488 14.89 -14.65 23.11
CA LEU A 488 15.16 -13.86 24.31
C LEU A 488 14.30 -12.59 24.37
N VAL A 489 13.73 -12.11 23.27
CA VAL A 489 12.83 -10.94 23.29
C VAL A 489 11.57 -11.27 24.09
N LYS A 490 11.39 -10.57 25.22
CA LYS A 490 10.21 -10.69 26.09
C LYS A 490 9.26 -9.51 25.94
N LEU A 491 9.79 -8.32 25.67
CA LEU A 491 9.02 -7.10 25.46
C LEU A 491 9.36 -6.46 24.10
N LEU A 492 8.32 -6.26 23.29
CA LEU A 492 8.37 -5.52 22.03
C LEU A 492 7.47 -4.29 22.15
N ILE A 493 8.05 -3.10 22.00
CA ILE A 493 7.34 -1.81 22.01
C ILE A 493 7.39 -1.25 20.60
N ILE A 494 6.23 -0.91 20.03
CA ILE A 494 6.11 -0.25 18.73
C ILE A 494 5.58 1.16 18.98
N ASP A 495 6.46 2.16 18.85
CA ASP A 495 6.08 3.56 18.97
C ASP A 495 5.52 4.09 17.64
N GLU A 496 4.57 5.02 17.74
CA GLU A 496 3.80 5.58 16.63
C GLU A 496 3.25 4.53 15.64
N VAL A 497 2.59 3.49 16.18
CA VAL A 497 1.85 2.45 15.43
C VAL A 497 0.81 3.00 14.44
N HIS A 498 0.46 4.28 14.52
CA HIS A 498 -0.37 4.97 13.51
C HIS A 498 0.28 5.02 12.12
N LEU A 499 1.60 4.78 12.01
CA LEU A 499 2.31 4.54 10.74
C LEU A 499 1.83 3.29 9.98
N LEU A 500 0.89 2.50 10.52
CA LEU A 500 0.13 1.51 9.74
C LEU A 500 -0.60 2.11 8.53
N ASN A 501 -0.94 3.41 8.57
CA ASN A 501 -1.58 4.14 7.47
C ASN A 501 -0.58 4.93 6.59
N ASP A 502 0.71 4.63 6.70
CA ASP A 502 1.80 5.17 5.86
C ASP A 502 2.29 4.07 4.90
N ASP A 503 3.10 4.40 3.89
CA ASP A 503 3.69 3.43 2.95
C ASP A 503 4.54 2.35 3.67
N ARG A 504 4.90 2.63 4.93
CA ARG A 504 5.67 1.77 5.83
C ARG A 504 4.81 0.82 6.67
N GLY A 505 3.49 0.95 6.61
CA GLY A 505 2.53 0.10 7.33
C GLY A 505 2.73 -1.40 7.10
N PRO A 506 2.92 -1.89 5.85
CA PRO A 506 3.17 -3.30 5.57
C PRO A 506 4.40 -3.90 6.30
N VAL A 507 5.40 -3.07 6.62
CA VAL A 507 6.58 -3.50 7.40
C VAL A 507 6.18 -3.77 8.86
N ILE A 508 5.36 -2.89 9.45
CA ILE A 508 4.84 -3.06 10.82
C ILE A 508 3.90 -4.26 10.90
N GLU A 509 3.02 -4.45 9.89
CA GLU A 509 2.15 -5.62 9.81
C GLU A 509 2.94 -6.93 9.73
N ALA A 510 3.92 -7.01 8.82
CA ALA A 510 4.77 -8.20 8.66
C ALA A 510 5.57 -8.53 9.94
N LEU A 511 6.03 -7.50 10.64
CA LEU A 511 6.74 -7.59 11.92
C LEU A 511 5.81 -8.18 13.01
N VAL A 512 4.63 -7.59 13.23
CA VAL A 512 3.66 -8.06 14.24
C VAL A 512 3.16 -9.47 13.92
N ALA A 513 2.81 -9.75 12.66
CA ALA A 513 2.36 -11.07 12.23
C ALA A 513 3.43 -12.15 12.43
N ARG A 514 4.71 -11.83 12.20
CA ARG A 514 5.83 -12.75 12.46
C ARG A 514 6.02 -13.00 13.94
N THR A 515 6.01 -11.96 14.78
CA THR A 515 6.14 -12.12 16.24
C THR A 515 5.00 -12.95 16.82
N LEU A 516 3.75 -12.68 16.43
CA LEU A 516 2.60 -13.50 16.87
C LEU A 516 2.74 -14.96 16.43
N ARG A 517 3.19 -15.21 15.19
CA ARG A 517 3.44 -16.57 14.69
C ARG A 517 4.56 -17.28 15.45
N GLN A 518 5.64 -16.59 15.81
CA GLN A 518 6.73 -17.15 16.61
C GLN A 518 6.27 -17.51 18.02
N ILE A 519 5.46 -16.66 18.67
CA ILE A 519 4.85 -16.95 19.97
C ILE A 519 3.97 -18.22 19.87
N LEU A 520 3.10 -18.30 18.87
CA LEU A 520 2.25 -19.48 18.60
C LEU A 520 3.01 -20.76 18.23
N MET A 521 4.31 -20.67 17.89
CA MET A 521 5.19 -21.81 17.63
C MET A 521 6.07 -22.19 18.84
N THR A 522 6.05 -21.36 19.90
CA THR A 522 6.82 -21.56 21.14
C THR A 522 5.94 -22.07 22.30
N ILE A 523 4.61 -22.00 22.12
CA ILE A 523 3.57 -22.60 22.98
C ILE A 523 3.18 -23.98 22.42
#